data_AF-A0A0M4D8G7-F1
#
_entry.id   AF-A0A0M4D8G7-F1
#
_cell.length_a   1.000
_cell.length_b   1.000
_cell.length_c   1.000
_cell.angle_alpha   90.00
_cell.angle_beta   90.00
_cell.angle_gamma   90.00
#
_symmetry.space_group_name_H-M   'P 1'
#
loop_
_entity.id
_entity.type
_entity.pdbx_description
1 polymer ?
#
loop_
_entity_poly.entity_id
_entity_poly.type
_entity_poly.pdbx_seq_one_letter_code
_entity_poly.pdbx_strand_id
1 'polypeptide(L)'
;MYFGFTLGEETLEGTAKLAPEGISLEDCTAQSAAEFVQWLRNAVVADGVSIWFNTEWGLEAGLPDAAVADAPRPRVVAGFLAHLEATGLLN
;
A
#
# COMPACT_ATOMS: atom_id res chain seq x y z
N MET A 1 -13.31 -8.72 -5.33
CA MET A 1 -13.29 -8.33 -6.75
C MET A 1 -11.83 -8.23 -7.16
N TYR A 2 -11.42 -8.94 -8.21
CA TYR A 2 -10.11 -8.71 -8.83
C TYR A 2 -10.23 -7.58 -9.85
N PHE A 3 -9.25 -6.70 -9.89
CA PHE A 3 -9.18 -5.61 -10.86
C PHE A 3 -7.74 -5.40 -11.33
N GLY A 4 -7.60 -4.97 -12.59
CA GLY A 4 -6.32 -4.53 -13.13
C GLY A 4 -6.29 -3.01 -13.24
N PHE A 5 -5.11 -2.41 -13.09
CA PHE A 5 -4.92 -0.98 -13.27
C PHE A 5 -3.51 -0.67 -13.79
N THR A 6 -3.33 0.53 -14.32
CA THR A 6 -2.03 1.01 -14.82
C THR A 6 -1.55 2.16 -13.94
N LEU A 7 -0.29 2.08 -13.52
CA LEU A 7 0.39 3.11 -12.73
C LEU A 7 1.71 3.45 -13.42
N GLY A 8 1.82 4.67 -13.96
CA GLY A 8 2.94 5.02 -14.83
C GLY A 8 2.99 4.13 -16.08
N GLU A 9 4.07 3.38 -16.25
CA GLU A 9 4.26 2.41 -17.34
C GLU A 9 4.00 0.95 -16.90
N GLU A 10 3.70 0.72 -15.61
CA GLU A 10 3.48 -0.61 -15.05
C GLU A 10 1.99 -1.01 -15.10
N THR A 11 1.73 -2.27 -15.46
CA THR A 11 0.41 -2.90 -15.34
C THR A 11 0.42 -3.80 -14.11
N LEU A 12 -0.55 -3.59 -13.21
CA LEU A 12 -0.64 -4.25 -11.92
C LEU A 12 -2.02 -4.88 -11.72
N GLU A 13 -2.08 -5.91 -10.88
CA GLU A 13 -3.30 -6.58 -10.44
C GLU A 13 -3.53 -6.30 -8.95
N GLY A 14 -4.80 -6.22 -8.56
CA GLY A 14 -5.20 -5.99 -7.17
C GLY A 14 -6.55 -6.60 -6.83
N THR A 15 -6.82 -6.68 -5.53
CA THR A 15 -8.06 -7.23 -4.99
C THR A 15 -8.76 -6.21 -4.09
N ALA A 16 -10.08 -6.06 -4.24
CA ALA A 16 -10.94 -5.27 -3.35
C ALA A 16 -11.98 -6.15 -2.66
N LYS A 17 -12.19 -5.94 -1.34
CA LYS A 17 -13.21 -6.64 -0.54
C LYS A 17 -14.03 -5.68 0.30
N LEU A 18 -15.27 -6.09 0.58
CA LEU A 18 -16.19 -5.39 1.48
C LEU A 18 -15.94 -5.72 2.95
N ALA A 19 -15.34 -6.89 3.26
CA ALA A 19 -15.00 -7.28 4.63
C ALA A 19 -13.80 -8.26 4.65
N PRO A 20 -12.71 -7.94 5.37
CA PRO A 20 -12.40 -6.59 5.86
C PRO A 20 -12.28 -5.61 4.68
N GLU A 21 -12.62 -4.34 4.93
CA GLU A 21 -12.55 -3.29 3.92
C GLU A 21 -11.08 -3.03 3.55
N GLY A 22 -10.78 -3.01 2.25
CA GLY A 22 -9.42 -2.72 1.82
C GLY A 22 -9.13 -3.07 0.37
N ILE A 23 -7.93 -2.67 -0.04
CA ILE A 23 -7.35 -2.94 -1.35
C ILE A 23 -5.94 -3.50 -1.13
N SER A 24 -5.58 -4.56 -1.85
CA SER A 24 -4.23 -5.10 -1.88
C SER A 24 -3.61 -4.93 -3.28
N LEU A 25 -2.30 -4.72 -3.30
CA LEU A 25 -1.47 -4.78 -4.50
C LEU A 25 -0.60 -6.02 -4.45
N GLU A 26 -0.63 -6.81 -5.51
CA GLU A 26 0.15 -8.04 -5.63
C GLU A 26 1.43 -7.78 -6.44
N ASP A 27 2.49 -8.55 -6.17
CA ASP A 27 3.79 -8.53 -6.87
C ASP A 27 4.38 -7.12 -7.12
N CYS A 28 4.23 -6.22 -6.14
CA CYS A 28 4.66 -4.83 -6.28
C CYS A 28 5.93 -4.51 -5.48
N THR A 29 6.66 -3.48 -5.92
CA THR A 29 7.80 -2.94 -5.17
C THR A 29 7.31 -1.90 -4.14
N ALA A 30 8.14 -1.60 -3.13
CA ALA A 30 7.85 -0.50 -2.19
C ALA A 30 7.66 0.85 -2.91
N GLN A 31 8.34 1.05 -4.05
CA GLN A 31 8.23 2.22 -4.91
C GLN A 31 6.85 2.27 -5.58
N SER A 32 6.42 1.19 -6.23
CA SER A 32 5.10 1.10 -6.87
C SER A 32 3.97 1.22 -5.84
N ALA A 33 4.12 0.59 -4.67
CA ALA A 33 3.18 0.74 -3.56
C ALA A 33 3.07 2.19 -3.05
N ALA A 34 4.20 2.89 -2.91
CA ALA A 34 4.19 4.28 -2.46
C ALA A 34 3.54 5.21 -3.48
N GLU A 35 3.77 4.96 -4.78
CA GLU A 35 3.09 5.69 -5.85
C GLU A 35 1.59 5.44 -5.85
N PHE A 36 1.16 4.19 -5.62
CA PHE A 36 -0.26 3.87 -5.50
C PHE A 36 -0.92 4.58 -4.32
N VAL A 37 -0.26 4.66 -3.16
CA VAL A 37 -0.80 5.42 -2.04
C VAL A 37 -0.92 6.91 -2.35
N GLN A 38 0.02 7.48 -3.10
CA GLN A 38 -0.11 8.87 -3.54
C GLN A 38 -1.30 9.06 -4.47
N TRP A 39 -1.51 8.13 -5.41
CA TRP A 39 -2.69 8.16 -6.26
C TRP A 39 -3.99 8.04 -5.44
N LEU A 40 -4.06 7.11 -4.49
CA LEU A 40 -5.22 6.96 -3.60
C LEU A 40 -5.53 8.25 -2.85
N ARG A 41 -4.51 8.87 -2.24
CA ARG A 41 -4.68 10.12 -1.48
C ARG A 41 -5.16 11.28 -2.37
N ASN A 42 -4.71 11.35 -3.61
CA ASN A 42 -5.04 12.46 -4.50
C ASN A 42 -6.35 12.27 -5.29
N ALA A 43 -6.77 11.03 -5.54
CA ALA A 43 -7.84 10.72 -6.48
C ALA A 43 -9.06 10.00 -5.87
N VAL A 44 -8.90 9.35 -4.71
CA VAL A 44 -9.92 8.43 -4.18
C VAL A 44 -10.31 8.77 -2.74
N VAL A 45 -9.31 9.00 -1.88
CA VAL A 45 -9.49 9.19 -0.45
C VAL A 45 -9.83 10.65 -0.17
N ALA A 46 -10.89 10.89 0.60
CA ALA A 46 -11.28 12.24 0.99
C ALA A 46 -10.24 12.88 1.92
N ASP A 47 -10.14 14.21 1.87
CA ASP A 47 -9.22 14.98 2.72
C ASP A 47 -9.43 14.66 4.21
N GLY A 48 -8.31 14.54 4.94
CA GLY A 48 -8.32 14.24 6.37
C GLY A 48 -8.57 12.77 6.73
N VAL A 49 -8.85 11.90 5.75
CA VAL A 49 -8.95 10.46 5.99
C VAL A 49 -7.56 9.82 5.98
N SER A 50 -7.28 9.02 7.00
CA SER A 50 -6.00 8.31 7.13
C SER A 50 -5.97 7.05 6.27
N ILE A 51 -4.83 6.79 5.62
CA ILE A 51 -4.57 5.54 4.89
C ILE A 51 -3.72 4.65 5.78
N TRP A 52 -4.14 3.40 5.95
CA TRP A 52 -3.41 2.36 6.68
C TRP A 52 -2.92 1.31 5.69
N PHE A 53 -1.78 0.70 5.98
CA PHE A 53 -1.19 -0.37 5.18
C PHE A 53 -0.89 -1.59 6.05
N ASN A 54 -0.65 -2.71 5.38
CA ASN A 54 -0.40 -4.00 6.03
C ASN A 54 -1.60 -4.48 6.88
N THR A 55 -2.82 -4.18 6.43
CA THR A 55 -4.06 -4.76 6.98
C THR A 55 -4.13 -6.26 6.66
N GLU A 56 -5.22 -6.94 7.03
CA GLU A 56 -5.39 -8.41 6.86
C GLU A 56 -5.06 -9.00 5.46
N TRP A 57 -4.95 -8.14 4.42
CA TRP A 57 -4.61 -8.48 3.02
C TRP A 57 -3.32 -7.82 2.50
N GLY A 58 -2.58 -7.11 3.35
CA GLY A 58 -1.36 -6.37 2.99
C GLY A 58 -0.10 -7.23 3.00
N LEU A 59 1.06 -6.57 3.08
CA LEU A 59 2.38 -7.11 2.75
C LEU A 59 2.69 -8.53 3.27
N GLU A 60 2.20 -8.92 4.45
CA GLU A 60 2.11 -10.33 4.86
C GLU A 60 1.02 -10.52 5.93
N ALA A 61 0.36 -11.67 5.93
CA ALA A 61 -0.61 -12.02 6.97
C ALA A 61 0.08 -12.15 8.34
N GLY A 62 -0.46 -11.46 9.36
CA GLY A 62 0.04 -11.53 10.74
C GLY A 62 1.01 -10.42 11.15
N LEU A 63 1.31 -9.49 10.25
CA LEU A 63 2.06 -8.28 10.57
C LEU A 63 1.12 -7.17 11.08
N PRO A 64 1.59 -6.25 11.95
CA PRO A 64 0.75 -5.20 12.49
C PRO A 64 0.40 -4.13 11.44
N ASP A 65 -0.86 -3.68 11.45
CA ASP A 65 -1.29 -2.52 10.66
C ASP A 65 -0.45 -1.28 11.01
N ALA A 66 -0.15 -0.46 10.00
CA ALA A 66 0.58 0.79 10.20
C ALA A 66 -0.03 1.93 9.38
N ALA A 67 0.02 3.15 9.91
CA ALA A 67 -0.46 4.33 9.22
C ALA A 67 0.54 4.78 8.14
N VAL A 68 0.06 5.11 6.95
CA VAL A 68 0.91 5.73 5.92
C VAL A 68 1.08 7.21 6.23
N ALA A 69 2.33 7.62 6.43
CA ALA A 69 2.65 9.03 6.69
C ALA A 69 2.14 9.95 5.58
N ASP A 70 1.67 11.14 5.95
CA ASP A 70 1.44 12.21 4.98
C ASP A 70 2.75 12.90 4.61
N ALA A 71 3.48 12.28 3.69
CA ALA A 71 4.83 12.68 3.33
C ALA A 71 5.12 12.46 1.83
N PRO A 72 6.17 13.11 1.28
CA PRO A 72 6.63 12.85 -0.08
C PRO A 72 7.00 11.38 -0.31
N ARG A 73 6.86 10.90 -1.55
CA ARG A 73 7.07 9.50 -1.97
C ARG A 73 8.32 8.84 -1.35
N PRO A 74 9.51 9.46 -1.35
CA PRO A 74 10.70 8.82 -0.78
C PRO A 74 10.57 8.45 0.70
N ARG A 75 9.82 9.25 1.48
CA ARG A 75 9.56 8.96 2.91
C ARG A 75 8.54 7.85 3.08
N VAL A 76 7.55 7.76 2.20
CA VAL A 76 6.57 6.67 2.20
C VAL A 76 7.27 5.34 1.87
N VAL A 77 8.13 5.32 0.85
CA VAL A 77 8.96 4.15 0.50
C VAL A 77 9.80 3.71 1.69
N ALA A 78 10.50 4.65 2.34
CA ALA A 78 11.32 4.33 3.52
C ALA A 78 10.47 3.75 4.67
N GLY A 79 9.23 4.22 4.85
CA GLY A 79 8.30 3.66 5.84
C GLY A 79 7.92 2.21 5.53
N PHE A 80 7.67 1.88 4.27
CA PHE A 80 7.35 0.50 3.86
C PHE A 80 8.55 -0.44 4.02
N LEU A 81 9.75 0.00 3.61
CA LEU A 81 10.96 -0.80 3.79
C LEU A 81 11.30 -1.01 5.27
N ALA A 82 11.18 0.03 6.10
CA ALA A 82 11.39 -0.09 7.54
C ALA A 82 10.39 -1.04 8.20
N HIS A 83 9.13 -1.06 7.73
CA HIS A 83 8.12 -2.01 8.18
C HIS A 83 8.51 -3.45 7.84
N LEU A 84 9.00 -3.68 6.61
CA LEU A 84 9.51 -4.98 6.18
C LEU A 84 10.76 -5.41 6.96
N GLU A 85 11.73 -4.53 7.15
CA GLU A 85 12.95 -4.79 7.92
C GLU A 85 12.65 -5.16 9.37
N ALA A 86 11.74 -4.43 10.03
CA ALA A 86 11.31 -4.71 11.40
C ALA A 86 10.70 -6.11 11.55
N THR A 87 10.26 -6.71 10.45
CA THR A 87 9.61 -8.03 10.39
C THR A 87 10.52 -9.15 9.86
N GLY A 88 11.78 -8.82 9.50
CA GLY A 88 12.75 -9.81 8.99
C GLY A 88 12.49 -10.29 7.56
N LEU A 89 11.63 -9.58 6.83
CA LEU A 89 11.26 -9.88 5.43
C LEU A 89 12.19 -9.20 4.41
N LEU A 90 12.90 -8.15 4.82
CA LEU A 90 14.03 -7.59 4.09
C LEU A 90 15.32 -8.21 4.65
N ASN A 91 16.05 -8.98 3.84
CA ASN A 91 17.39 -9.49 4.14
C ASN A 91 18.43 -8.92 3.19
#